data_AF-A0A4S4LDD1-F1
#
_entry.id   AF-A0A4S4LDD1-F1
#
_cell.length_a   1.000
_cell.length_b   1.000
_cell.length_c   1.000
_cell.angle_alpha   90.00
_cell.angle_beta   90.00
_cell.angle_gamma   90.00
#
_symmetry.space_group_name_H-M   'P 1'
#
loop_
_entity.id
_entity.type
_entity.pdbx_description
1 polymer ?
#
loop_
_entity_poly.entity_id
_entity_poly.type
_entity_poly.pdbx_seq_one_letter_code
_entity_poly.pdbx_strand_id
1 'polypeptide(L)'
;MPGKSSSIFQEDEREKMEAHGATRIIIMDQGSRGGPSIISAISKLGDNVHTLIIDHHESDAFPTDALVVSACHSSPVATSSLLTYLVCLPLHESVREACAVSALLGVFGDLGPSAVKWGESPWLAHLGDVMKRVTKKALLEAVSMMNASRRTAEYQVYDAWEIILHARSLKDISTNRKFLVARESVNAEVERCTHTAPAFSRDGRVALLRIHSGYQVHPVIAIRWAGHLRARNLQLVMVANSGYHPSGVHTNFSCRIVAGLRKMSDTERPNLIEILNEYASKVTDAKFLERVGGDFAKGHKEATGGIILTSDFENFVKAMEIGIKPDTTESNSMLSKKVLIDPGQKTKITSFFSPIQDVIEETCSALD
;
A
#
# COMPACT_ATOMS: atom_id res chain seq x y z
N MET A 1 14.38 -7.85 -9.35
CA MET A 1 13.36 -7.08 -8.59
C MET A 1 13.77 -5.61 -8.62
N PRO A 2 12.83 -4.67 -8.75
CA PRO A 2 13.16 -3.25 -8.77
C PRO A 2 13.86 -2.78 -7.50
N GLY A 3 14.77 -1.81 -7.64
CA GLY A 3 15.46 -1.16 -6.54
C GLY A 3 14.54 -0.45 -5.54
N LYS A 4 15.11 -0.04 -4.40
CA LYS A 4 14.39 0.72 -3.38
C LYS A 4 13.94 2.07 -3.95
N SER A 5 12.63 2.29 -3.97
CA SER A 5 12.00 3.48 -4.58
C SER A 5 12.24 3.63 -6.09
N SER A 6 12.66 2.54 -6.76
CA SER A 6 12.78 2.51 -8.22
C SER A 6 11.47 2.06 -8.85
N SER A 7 11.29 2.44 -10.11
CA SER A 7 10.13 2.11 -10.93
C SER A 7 10.59 1.36 -12.18
N ILE A 8 9.85 0.35 -12.63
CA ILE A 8 10.16 -0.40 -13.87
C ILE A 8 10.11 0.48 -15.13
N PHE A 9 9.61 1.70 -15.01
CA PHE A 9 9.57 2.70 -16.08
C PHE A 9 10.85 3.55 -16.16
N GLN A 10 11.79 3.37 -15.22
CA GLN A 10 13.08 4.06 -15.23
C GLN A 10 14.08 3.29 -16.09
N GLU A 11 14.98 4.04 -16.73
CA GLU A 11 15.92 3.48 -17.69
C GLU A 11 16.91 2.52 -17.05
N ASP A 12 17.35 2.77 -15.81
CA ASP A 12 18.26 1.87 -15.10
C ASP A 12 17.60 0.53 -14.76
N GLU A 13 16.29 0.51 -14.46
CA GLU A 13 15.54 -0.73 -14.27
C GLU A 13 15.30 -1.47 -15.59
N ARG A 14 15.03 -0.73 -16.69
CA ARG A 14 14.97 -1.29 -18.04
C ARG A 14 16.28 -1.98 -18.41
N GLU A 15 17.41 -1.30 -18.26
CA GLU A 15 18.74 -1.85 -18.58
C GLU A 15 19.04 -3.13 -17.79
N LYS A 16 18.68 -3.17 -16.50
CA LYS A 16 18.80 -4.38 -15.67
C LYS A 16 17.93 -5.51 -16.19
N MET A 17 16.68 -5.24 -16.59
CA MET A 17 15.78 -6.25 -17.17
C MET A 17 16.32 -6.79 -18.49
N GLU A 18 16.79 -5.92 -19.38
CA GLU A 18 17.35 -6.33 -20.68
C GLU A 18 18.66 -7.11 -20.54
N ALA A 19 19.47 -6.81 -19.52
CA ALA A 19 20.70 -7.53 -19.24
C ALA A 19 20.48 -9.02 -18.92
N HIS A 20 19.27 -9.43 -18.51
CA HIS A 20 18.93 -10.84 -18.33
C HIS A 20 18.78 -11.62 -19.64
N GLY A 21 18.63 -10.95 -20.79
CA GLY A 21 18.52 -11.61 -22.10
C GLY A 21 17.25 -12.46 -22.27
N ALA A 22 16.21 -12.21 -21.49
CA ALA A 22 14.96 -12.96 -21.56
C ALA A 22 14.15 -12.57 -22.82
N THR A 23 13.63 -13.56 -23.55
CA THR A 23 12.72 -13.36 -24.70
C THR A 23 11.24 -13.33 -24.30
N ARG A 24 10.95 -13.63 -23.02
CA ARG A 24 9.62 -13.62 -22.43
C ARG A 24 9.70 -13.00 -21.05
N ILE A 25 9.01 -11.89 -20.83
CA ILE A 25 9.01 -11.16 -19.57
C ILE A 25 7.60 -11.09 -19.03
N ILE A 26 7.42 -11.48 -17.77
CA ILE A 26 6.16 -11.38 -17.04
C ILE A 26 6.35 -10.35 -15.94
N ILE A 27 5.60 -9.27 -16.02
CA ILE A 27 5.59 -8.18 -15.04
C ILE A 27 4.32 -8.34 -14.21
N MET A 28 4.49 -8.39 -12.90
CA MET A 28 3.40 -8.60 -11.95
C MET A 28 3.30 -7.41 -11.01
N ASP A 29 2.06 -7.02 -10.70
CA ASP A 29 1.73 -5.98 -9.72
C ASP A 29 2.29 -4.59 -10.04
N GLN A 30 2.70 -4.40 -11.29
CA GLN A 30 3.15 -3.15 -11.88
C GLN A 30 2.86 -3.20 -13.38
N GLY A 31 2.90 -2.04 -14.04
CA GLY A 31 2.68 -1.93 -15.48
C GLY A 31 1.40 -1.21 -15.87
N SER A 32 0.50 -0.89 -14.91
CA SER A 32 -0.67 -0.03 -15.10
C SER A 32 -0.29 1.46 -15.32
N ARG A 33 0.47 1.74 -16.38
CA ARG A 33 0.83 3.09 -16.83
C ARG A 33 1.08 3.09 -18.33
N GLY A 34 0.42 4.01 -19.04
CA GLY A 34 0.68 4.27 -20.45
C GLY A 34 2.09 4.76 -20.71
N GLY A 35 2.65 4.38 -21.85
CA GLY A 35 3.99 4.79 -22.25
C GLY A 35 4.61 3.86 -23.29
N PRO A 36 5.90 4.08 -23.62
CA PRO A 36 6.64 3.16 -24.45
C PRO A 36 6.76 1.79 -23.77
N SER A 37 7.14 0.79 -24.56
CA SER A 37 7.37 -0.59 -24.12
C SER A 37 8.34 -0.60 -22.94
N ILE A 38 8.09 -1.43 -21.93
CA ILE A 38 8.90 -1.48 -20.69
C ILE A 38 10.32 -1.97 -20.96
N ILE A 39 10.48 -2.78 -22.00
CA ILE A 39 11.74 -3.30 -22.54
C ILE A 39 11.70 -3.19 -24.06
N SER A 40 12.86 -3.21 -24.70
CA SER A 40 12.93 -3.31 -26.16
C SER A 40 12.18 -4.56 -26.65
N ALA A 41 11.36 -4.39 -27.70
CA ALA A 41 10.66 -5.50 -28.37
C ALA A 41 11.63 -6.45 -29.10
N ILE A 42 12.88 -6.04 -29.29
CA ILE A 42 13.96 -6.83 -29.87
C ILE A 42 15.13 -6.89 -28.88
N SER A 43 15.58 -8.10 -28.57
CA SER A 43 16.71 -8.32 -27.66
C SER A 43 18.03 -7.84 -28.30
N LYS A 44 19.08 -7.70 -27.48
CA LYS A 44 20.43 -7.38 -27.99
C LYS A 44 20.99 -8.44 -28.97
N LEU A 45 20.38 -9.64 -28.99
CA LEU A 45 20.73 -10.74 -29.88
C LEU A 45 19.84 -10.81 -31.14
N GLY A 46 18.87 -9.90 -31.27
CA GLY A 46 17.95 -9.85 -32.43
C GLY A 46 16.67 -10.67 -32.29
N ASP A 47 16.42 -11.27 -31.12
CA ASP A 47 15.21 -12.06 -30.87
C ASP A 47 14.02 -11.17 -30.50
N ASN A 48 12.81 -11.59 -30.90
CA ASN A 48 11.58 -10.96 -30.43
C ASN A 48 11.41 -11.17 -28.91
N VAL A 49 11.04 -10.10 -28.22
CA VAL A 49 10.75 -10.13 -26.79
C VAL A 49 9.26 -9.92 -26.57
N HIS A 50 8.63 -10.85 -25.85
CA HIS A 50 7.22 -10.78 -25.52
C HIS A 50 7.03 -10.37 -24.06
N THR A 51 6.28 -9.30 -23.83
CA THR A 51 5.95 -8.80 -22.49
C THR A 51 4.51 -9.13 -22.14
N LEU A 52 4.30 -9.77 -20.99
CA LEU A 52 3.00 -9.94 -20.34
C LEU A 52 2.97 -9.09 -19.06
N ILE A 53 1.94 -8.28 -18.91
CA ILE A 53 1.67 -7.49 -17.70
C ILE A 53 0.44 -8.09 -17.01
N ILE A 54 0.57 -8.39 -15.72
CA ILE A 54 -0.53 -8.81 -14.84
C ILE A 54 -0.59 -7.81 -13.68
N ASP A 55 -1.57 -6.91 -13.71
CA ASP A 55 -1.68 -5.81 -12.74
C ASP A 55 -3.15 -5.51 -12.41
N HIS A 56 -3.40 -4.71 -11.40
CA HIS A 56 -4.74 -4.34 -10.94
C HIS A 56 -4.88 -2.87 -10.51
N HIS A 57 -3.80 -2.09 -10.56
CA HIS A 57 -3.83 -0.66 -10.26
C HIS A 57 -4.63 0.13 -11.29
N GLU A 58 -5.25 1.24 -10.85
CA GLU A 58 -6.09 2.11 -11.69
C GLU A 58 -5.29 2.66 -12.89
N SER A 59 -5.72 2.34 -14.10
CA SER A 59 -5.16 2.91 -15.33
C SER A 59 -6.06 2.69 -16.54
N ASP A 60 -6.19 3.73 -17.37
CA ASP A 60 -6.84 3.66 -18.68
C ASP A 60 -5.85 3.39 -19.83
N ALA A 61 -4.55 3.34 -19.52
CA ALA A 61 -3.48 3.19 -20.50
C ALA A 61 -2.37 2.25 -20.02
N PHE A 62 -1.74 1.56 -20.97
CA PHE A 62 -0.71 0.56 -20.70
C PHE A 62 0.49 0.73 -21.66
N PRO A 63 1.64 0.13 -21.35
CA PRO A 63 2.81 0.17 -22.22
C PRO A 63 2.51 -0.41 -23.59
N THR A 64 3.13 0.15 -24.62
CA THR A 64 3.12 -0.45 -25.97
C THR A 64 3.80 -1.82 -25.97
N ASP A 65 3.47 -2.65 -26.97
CA ASP A 65 4.06 -3.97 -27.20
C ASP A 65 3.97 -4.97 -26.03
N ALA A 66 3.01 -4.76 -25.12
CA ALA A 66 2.71 -5.68 -24.02
C ALA A 66 1.31 -6.29 -24.18
N LEU A 67 1.20 -7.58 -23.90
CA LEU A 67 -0.09 -8.20 -23.59
C LEU A 67 -0.45 -7.87 -22.14
N VAL A 68 -1.66 -7.42 -21.88
CA VAL A 68 -2.07 -6.95 -20.55
C VAL A 68 -3.26 -7.75 -20.03
N VAL A 69 -3.14 -8.25 -18.80
CA VAL A 69 -4.22 -8.81 -18.01
C VAL A 69 -4.43 -7.88 -16.83
N SER A 70 -5.55 -7.14 -16.83
CA SER A 70 -5.86 -6.18 -15.77
C SER A 70 -7.28 -6.32 -15.23
N ALA A 71 -7.43 -6.11 -13.92
CA ALA A 71 -8.72 -6.03 -13.24
C ALA A 71 -9.10 -4.59 -12.82
N CYS A 72 -8.36 -3.57 -13.23
CA CYS A 72 -8.54 -2.19 -12.74
C CYS A 72 -9.95 -1.62 -12.92
N HIS A 73 -10.70 -2.06 -13.94
CA HIS A 73 -12.09 -1.65 -14.18
C HIS A 73 -13.11 -2.78 -13.97
N SER A 74 -12.70 -3.87 -13.30
CA SER A 74 -13.58 -5.00 -12.99
C SER A 74 -13.89 -4.98 -11.50
N SER A 75 -15.09 -4.53 -11.11
CA SER A 75 -15.51 -4.55 -9.70
C SER A 75 -16.22 -5.87 -9.37
N PRO A 76 -15.81 -6.60 -8.31
CA PRO A 76 -14.72 -6.27 -7.40
C PRO A 76 -13.33 -6.61 -7.99
N VAL A 77 -12.34 -5.74 -7.71
CA VAL A 77 -10.99 -5.82 -8.31
C VAL A 77 -10.23 -7.04 -7.80
N ALA A 78 -9.91 -7.97 -8.71
CA ALA A 78 -9.00 -9.08 -8.42
C ALA A 78 -7.56 -8.57 -8.24
N THR A 79 -6.86 -9.08 -7.23
CA THR A 79 -5.44 -8.72 -7.02
C THR A 79 -4.55 -9.37 -8.07
N SER A 80 -3.35 -8.82 -8.29
CA SER A 80 -2.37 -9.37 -9.23
C SER A 80 -2.08 -10.85 -8.94
N SER A 81 -1.95 -11.24 -7.67
CA SER A 81 -1.76 -12.66 -7.30
C SER A 81 -2.95 -13.55 -7.65
N LEU A 82 -4.18 -13.05 -7.51
CA LEU A 82 -5.37 -13.79 -7.92
C LEU A 82 -5.46 -13.89 -9.45
N LEU A 83 -5.18 -12.80 -10.17
CA LEU A 83 -5.13 -12.82 -11.63
C LEU A 83 -4.10 -13.82 -12.14
N THR A 84 -2.89 -13.81 -11.60
CA THR A 84 -1.85 -14.79 -11.94
C THR A 84 -2.33 -16.22 -11.67
N TYR A 85 -2.95 -16.46 -10.51
CA TYR A 85 -3.52 -17.77 -10.20
C TYR A 85 -4.58 -18.20 -11.21
N LEU A 86 -5.51 -17.30 -11.59
CA LEU A 86 -6.55 -17.56 -12.58
C LEU A 86 -5.99 -17.85 -13.98
N VAL A 87 -4.95 -17.11 -14.39
CA VAL A 87 -4.24 -17.33 -15.67
C VAL A 87 -3.52 -18.68 -15.68
N CYS A 88 -2.96 -19.09 -14.55
CA CYS A 88 -2.21 -20.35 -14.44
C CYS A 88 -3.11 -21.58 -14.25
N LEU A 89 -4.31 -21.44 -13.69
CA LEU A 89 -5.26 -22.54 -13.45
C LEU A 89 -5.45 -23.48 -14.65
N PRO A 90 -5.70 -23.00 -15.89
CA PRO A 90 -5.88 -23.88 -17.05
C PRO A 90 -4.56 -24.49 -17.58
N LEU A 91 -3.39 -24.04 -17.10
CA LEU A 91 -2.11 -24.51 -17.63
C LEU A 91 -1.68 -25.86 -17.06
N HIS A 92 -2.06 -26.16 -15.81
CA HIS A 92 -1.73 -27.43 -15.17
C HIS A 92 -2.62 -27.71 -13.94
N GLU A 93 -3.07 -28.95 -13.77
CA GLU A 93 -3.99 -29.35 -12.70
C GLU A 93 -3.45 -29.08 -11.28
N SER A 94 -2.14 -29.21 -11.08
CA SER A 94 -1.50 -29.01 -9.78
C SER A 94 -1.55 -27.56 -9.28
N VAL A 95 -1.73 -26.58 -10.18
CA VAL A 95 -1.79 -25.15 -9.81
C VAL A 95 -2.89 -24.91 -8.79
N ARG A 96 -4.02 -25.63 -8.92
CA ARG A 96 -5.18 -25.46 -8.05
C ARG A 96 -4.83 -25.60 -6.57
N GLU A 97 -4.01 -26.59 -6.22
CA GLU A 97 -3.62 -26.82 -4.83
C GLU A 97 -2.28 -26.15 -4.49
N ALA A 98 -1.28 -26.24 -5.38
CA ALA A 98 0.07 -25.76 -5.12
C ALA A 98 0.14 -24.22 -4.96
N CYS A 99 -0.71 -23.48 -5.68
CA CYS A 99 -0.64 -22.01 -5.72
C CYS A 99 -1.78 -21.33 -4.93
N ALA A 100 -2.72 -22.09 -4.34
CA ALA A 100 -3.87 -21.51 -3.65
C ALA A 100 -3.47 -20.63 -2.45
N VAL A 101 -2.47 -21.04 -1.67
CA VAL A 101 -1.99 -20.25 -0.53
C VAL A 101 -1.33 -18.96 -1.00
N SER A 102 -0.55 -18.99 -2.09
CA SER A 102 0.07 -17.80 -2.68
C SER A 102 -0.97 -16.81 -3.19
N ALA A 103 -2.03 -17.30 -3.84
CA ALA A 103 -3.16 -16.46 -4.24
C ALA A 103 -3.83 -15.79 -3.03
N LEU A 104 -4.07 -16.56 -1.95
CA LEU A 104 -4.65 -16.04 -0.72
C LEU A 104 -3.76 -15.00 -0.03
N LEU A 105 -2.44 -15.20 -0.01
CA LEU A 105 -1.49 -14.24 0.55
C LEU A 105 -1.58 -12.89 -0.16
N GLY A 106 -1.65 -12.88 -1.50
CA GLY A 106 -1.82 -11.63 -2.26
C GLY A 106 -3.19 -10.98 -2.04
N VAL A 107 -4.28 -11.76 -2.09
CA VAL A 107 -5.64 -11.25 -1.79
C VAL A 107 -5.71 -10.58 -0.42
N PHE A 108 -5.15 -11.22 0.60
CA PHE A 108 -5.13 -10.69 1.97
C PHE A 108 -4.15 -9.53 2.14
N GLY A 109 -3.06 -9.53 1.36
CA GLY A 109 -2.07 -8.46 1.30
C GLY A 109 -2.66 -7.14 0.87
N ASP A 110 -3.43 -7.14 -0.21
CA ASP A 110 -3.91 -5.89 -0.83
C ASP A 110 -5.27 -5.45 -0.28
N LEU A 111 -6.22 -6.39 -0.20
CA LEU A 111 -7.62 -6.06 0.09
C LEU A 111 -7.97 -6.24 1.57
N GLY A 112 -7.14 -7.00 2.29
CA GLY A 112 -7.45 -7.43 3.64
C GLY A 112 -8.63 -8.41 3.69
N PRO A 113 -8.97 -8.88 4.89
CA PRO A 113 -9.77 -10.09 5.03
C PRO A 113 -11.28 -9.85 5.13
N SER A 114 -11.73 -8.63 4.84
CA SER A 114 -13.14 -8.20 4.91
C SER A 114 -13.70 -7.80 3.54
N ALA A 115 -12.85 -7.73 2.51
CA ALA A 115 -13.22 -7.35 1.15
C ALA A 115 -13.71 -8.52 0.28
N VAL A 116 -13.56 -9.76 0.77
CA VAL A 116 -13.72 -10.98 -0.05
C VAL A 116 -15.04 -11.68 0.27
N LYS A 117 -15.77 -12.06 -0.79
CA LYS A 117 -16.98 -12.88 -0.72
C LYS A 117 -16.80 -14.18 -1.50
N TRP A 118 -16.36 -15.24 -0.84
CA TRP A 118 -16.08 -16.52 -1.49
C TRP A 118 -17.30 -17.12 -2.18
N GLY A 119 -17.12 -17.60 -3.42
CA GLY A 119 -18.18 -18.16 -4.26
C GLY A 119 -18.77 -17.16 -5.24
N GLU A 120 -18.49 -15.86 -5.10
CA GLU A 120 -18.84 -14.82 -6.06
C GLU A 120 -17.60 -14.43 -6.87
N SER A 121 -17.72 -14.31 -8.20
CA SER A 121 -16.61 -13.87 -9.06
C SER A 121 -16.02 -12.54 -8.56
N PRO A 122 -14.69 -12.36 -8.49
CA PRO A 122 -13.62 -13.29 -8.91
C PRO A 122 -13.15 -14.26 -7.81
N TRP A 123 -13.82 -14.29 -6.66
CA TRP A 123 -13.44 -15.04 -5.47
C TRP A 123 -13.89 -16.51 -5.54
N LEU A 124 -13.01 -17.38 -6.03
CA LEU A 124 -13.32 -18.81 -6.18
C LEU A 124 -13.65 -19.50 -4.85
N ALA A 125 -14.75 -20.26 -4.82
CA ALA A 125 -15.25 -20.91 -3.61
C ALA A 125 -14.19 -21.78 -2.91
N HIS A 126 -13.39 -22.54 -3.66
CA HIS A 126 -12.38 -23.45 -3.08
C HIS A 126 -11.25 -22.71 -2.37
N LEU A 127 -10.93 -21.46 -2.75
CA LEU A 127 -9.96 -20.63 -2.02
C LEU A 127 -10.50 -20.28 -0.63
N GLY A 128 -11.82 -20.16 -0.48
CA GLY A 128 -12.48 -20.04 0.82
C GLY A 128 -12.27 -21.27 1.70
N ASP A 129 -12.28 -22.47 1.12
CA ASP A 129 -12.01 -23.71 1.86
C ASP A 129 -10.52 -23.85 2.21
N VAL A 130 -9.62 -23.47 1.31
CA VAL A 130 -8.17 -23.38 1.61
C VAL A 130 -7.93 -22.40 2.76
N MET A 131 -8.56 -21.21 2.72
CA MET A 131 -8.47 -20.20 3.77
C MET A 131 -8.94 -20.73 5.13
N LYS A 132 -10.02 -21.54 5.17
CA LYS A 132 -10.46 -22.17 6.42
C LYS A 132 -9.39 -23.14 6.96
N ARG A 133 -8.76 -23.94 6.09
CA ARG A 133 -7.69 -24.89 6.47
C ARG A 133 -6.45 -24.19 7.04
N VAL A 134 -5.96 -23.14 6.36
CA VAL A 134 -4.75 -22.41 6.79
C VAL A 134 -5.03 -21.31 7.81
N THR A 135 -6.29 -20.95 8.01
CA THR A 135 -6.82 -19.89 8.87
C THR A 135 -6.52 -18.45 8.40
N LYS A 136 -7.50 -17.56 8.64
CA LYS A 136 -7.39 -16.10 8.42
C LYS A 136 -6.23 -15.48 9.21
N LYS A 137 -6.00 -15.93 10.45
CA LYS A 137 -4.96 -15.41 11.35
C LYS A 137 -3.57 -15.67 10.80
N ALA A 138 -3.28 -16.91 10.39
CA ALA A 138 -1.96 -17.26 9.87
C ALA A 138 -1.63 -16.54 8.56
N LEU A 139 -2.62 -16.36 7.68
CA LEU A 139 -2.45 -15.57 6.44
C LEU A 139 -2.07 -14.12 6.75
N LEU A 140 -2.80 -13.45 7.65
CA LEU A 140 -2.51 -12.06 8.03
C LEU A 140 -1.14 -11.92 8.70
N GLU A 141 -0.76 -12.89 9.51
CA GLU A 141 0.57 -12.91 10.13
C GLU A 141 1.67 -13.07 9.09
N ALA A 142 1.55 -14.03 8.16
CA ALA A 142 2.50 -14.21 7.07
C ALA A 142 2.61 -12.97 6.18
N VAL A 143 1.48 -12.36 5.80
CA VAL A 143 1.44 -11.08 5.05
C VAL A 143 2.17 -9.97 5.79
N SER A 144 1.99 -9.86 7.11
CA SER A 144 2.67 -8.87 7.94
C SER A 144 4.19 -9.06 7.91
N MET A 145 4.66 -10.31 7.99
CA MET A 145 6.06 -10.70 7.97
C MET A 145 6.73 -10.41 6.62
N MET A 146 6.13 -10.89 5.53
CA MET A 146 6.66 -10.71 4.18
C MET A 146 6.85 -9.23 3.84
N ASN A 147 5.86 -8.42 4.21
CA ASN A 147 5.91 -6.98 3.97
C ASN A 147 6.90 -6.22 4.87
N ALA A 148 7.33 -6.80 5.99
CA ALA A 148 8.28 -6.13 6.88
C ALA A 148 9.64 -5.91 6.20
N SER A 149 10.13 -6.90 5.44
CA SER A 149 11.42 -6.79 4.75
C SER A 149 11.47 -5.63 3.76
N ARG A 150 10.39 -5.43 2.97
CA ARG A 150 10.26 -4.27 2.07
C ARG A 150 10.27 -2.93 2.81
N ARG A 151 9.79 -2.91 4.06
CA ARG A 151 9.66 -1.68 4.85
C ARG A 151 10.91 -1.31 5.63
N THR A 152 11.89 -2.21 5.74
CA THR A 152 13.17 -1.93 6.38
C THR A 152 13.96 -0.84 5.66
N ALA A 153 14.94 -0.24 6.33
CA ALA A 153 15.81 0.75 5.71
C ALA A 153 16.69 0.14 4.60
N GLU A 154 17.11 -1.11 4.79
CA GLU A 154 17.98 -1.86 3.90
C GLU A 154 17.25 -2.46 2.69
N TYR A 155 15.91 -2.47 2.70
CA TYR A 155 15.08 -2.96 1.59
C TYR A 155 15.41 -4.40 1.16
N GLN A 156 15.40 -5.32 2.11
CA GLN A 156 15.81 -6.73 1.93
C GLN A 156 14.74 -7.59 1.23
N VAL A 157 14.25 -7.16 0.07
CA VAL A 157 13.16 -7.84 -0.67
C VAL A 157 13.59 -9.15 -1.33
N TYR A 158 14.85 -9.28 -1.73
CA TYR A 158 15.36 -10.51 -2.33
C TYR A 158 15.41 -11.67 -1.31
N ASP A 159 15.91 -11.40 -0.10
CA ASP A 159 15.91 -12.37 0.99
C ASP A 159 14.48 -12.81 1.34
N ALA A 160 13.52 -11.87 1.33
CA ALA A 160 12.12 -12.19 1.54
C ALA A 160 11.58 -13.14 0.48
N TRP A 161 11.89 -12.87 -0.79
CA TRP A 161 11.52 -13.71 -1.92
C TRP A 161 12.06 -15.13 -1.80
N GLU A 162 13.35 -15.27 -1.52
CA GLU A 162 13.98 -16.58 -1.34
C GLU A 162 13.35 -17.37 -0.19
N ILE A 163 13.02 -16.72 0.93
CA ILE A 163 12.32 -17.39 2.04
C ILE A 163 10.93 -17.87 1.60
N ILE A 164 10.16 -17.02 0.91
CA ILE A 164 8.80 -17.36 0.45
C ILE A 164 8.84 -18.51 -0.56
N LEU A 165 9.80 -18.49 -1.49
CA LEU A 165 9.95 -19.51 -2.53
C LEU A 165 10.23 -20.90 -1.96
N HIS A 166 10.94 -20.98 -0.84
CA HIS A 166 11.30 -22.24 -0.19
C HIS A 166 10.39 -22.63 0.98
N ALA A 167 9.47 -21.73 1.40
CA ALA A 167 8.52 -22.00 2.46
C ALA A 167 7.54 -23.10 2.05
N ARG A 168 7.32 -24.08 2.93
CA ARG A 168 6.35 -25.17 2.72
C ARG A 168 5.03 -24.91 3.44
N SER A 169 5.03 -23.95 4.36
CA SER A 169 3.87 -23.58 5.16
C SER A 169 3.92 -22.09 5.55
N LEU A 170 2.77 -21.54 5.94
CA LEU A 170 2.70 -20.20 6.52
C LEU A 170 3.53 -20.06 7.80
N LYS A 171 3.77 -21.17 8.51
CA LYS A 171 4.61 -21.19 9.72
C LYS A 171 6.09 -20.96 9.39
N ASP A 172 6.57 -21.46 8.26
CA ASP A 172 7.96 -21.24 7.82
C ASP A 172 8.21 -19.75 7.56
N ILE A 173 7.18 -19.02 7.10
CA ILE A 173 7.20 -17.57 6.95
C ILE A 173 7.10 -16.90 8.33
N SER A 174 6.09 -17.24 9.14
CA SER A 174 5.82 -16.52 10.39
C SER A 174 6.88 -16.73 11.49
N THR A 175 7.63 -17.82 11.44
CA THR A 175 8.68 -18.11 12.42
C THR A 175 10.09 -17.79 11.91
N ASN A 176 10.21 -17.33 10.66
CA ASN A 176 11.52 -17.01 10.09
C ASN A 176 12.20 -15.87 10.85
N ARG A 177 13.43 -16.11 11.32
CA ARG A 177 14.20 -15.13 12.11
C ARG A 177 14.40 -13.80 11.38
N LYS A 178 14.64 -13.81 10.06
CA LYS A 178 14.86 -12.57 9.29
C LYS A 178 13.58 -11.72 9.25
N PHE A 179 12.42 -12.34 9.03
CA PHE A 179 11.14 -11.64 9.07
C PHE A 179 10.79 -11.10 10.46
N LEU A 180 11.09 -11.86 11.52
CA LEU A 180 10.87 -11.42 12.89
C LEU A 180 11.68 -10.15 13.23
N VAL A 181 12.97 -10.13 12.88
CA VAL A 181 13.85 -8.96 13.06
C VAL A 181 13.37 -7.77 12.23
N ALA A 182 13.02 -8.00 10.96
CA ALA A 182 12.49 -6.96 10.09
C ALA A 182 11.20 -6.37 10.68
N ARG A 183 10.28 -7.21 11.16
CA ARG A 183 9.01 -6.77 11.74
C ARG A 183 9.21 -5.97 13.03
N GLU A 184 10.09 -6.43 13.91
CA GLU A 184 10.43 -5.74 15.16
C GLU A 184 10.99 -4.34 14.89
N SER A 185 11.99 -4.22 14.01
CA SER A 185 12.58 -2.93 13.65
C SER A 185 11.59 -1.97 12.98
N VAL A 186 10.77 -2.47 12.05
CA VAL A 186 9.71 -1.68 11.41
C VAL A 186 8.68 -1.20 12.44
N ASN A 187 8.28 -2.05 13.38
CA ASN A 187 7.31 -1.67 14.42
C ASN A 187 7.86 -0.59 15.35
N ALA A 188 9.12 -0.71 15.78
CA ALA A 188 9.78 0.32 16.57
C ALA A 188 9.83 1.67 15.83
N GLU A 189 10.10 1.65 14.52
CA GLU A 189 10.16 2.86 13.71
C GLU A 189 8.78 3.48 13.44
N VAL A 190 7.75 2.64 13.22
CA VAL A 190 6.36 3.11 13.15
C VAL A 190 5.98 3.81 14.45
N GLU A 191 6.31 3.21 15.60
CA GLU A 191 6.01 3.79 16.91
C GLU A 191 6.73 5.12 17.11
N ARG A 192 8.02 5.21 16.78
CA ARG A 192 8.76 6.47 16.83
C ARG A 192 8.11 7.57 15.99
N CYS A 193 7.69 7.24 14.77
CA CYS A 193 7.19 8.21 13.80
C CYS A 193 5.70 8.57 14.00
N THR A 194 4.90 7.69 14.64
CA THR A 194 3.45 7.91 14.78
C THR A 194 3.08 9.08 15.68
N HIS A 195 4.00 9.54 16.53
CA HIS A 195 3.82 10.69 17.43
C HIS A 195 3.88 12.06 16.75
N THR A 196 4.15 12.08 15.43
CA THR A 196 4.14 13.31 14.64
C THR A 196 2.74 13.92 14.59
N ALA A 197 2.60 15.19 14.99
CA ALA A 197 1.31 15.88 14.92
C ALA A 197 0.92 16.20 13.46
N PRO A 198 -0.36 16.02 13.08
CA PRO A 198 -0.83 16.39 11.75
C PRO A 198 -1.05 17.90 11.59
N ALA A 199 -0.78 18.42 10.39
CA ALA A 199 -1.23 19.73 9.93
C ALA A 199 -2.35 19.55 8.91
N PHE A 200 -3.30 20.49 8.85
CA PHE A 200 -4.49 20.36 8.00
C PHE A 200 -4.45 21.32 6.80
N SER A 201 -5.03 20.93 5.67
CA SER A 201 -5.32 21.87 4.57
C SER A 201 -6.32 22.93 5.03
N ARG A 202 -6.31 24.11 4.38
CA ARG A 202 -7.22 25.21 4.73
C ARG A 202 -8.70 24.82 4.62
N ASP A 203 -9.05 24.00 3.63
CA ASP A 203 -10.41 23.46 3.45
C ASP A 203 -10.75 22.29 4.41
N GLY A 204 -9.77 21.79 5.16
CA GLY A 204 -9.89 20.71 6.12
C GLY A 204 -9.98 19.31 5.53
N ARG A 205 -9.82 19.12 4.20
CA ARG A 205 -9.93 17.81 3.54
C ARG A 205 -8.73 16.89 3.75
N VAL A 206 -7.55 17.47 3.99
CA VAL A 206 -6.29 16.74 4.11
C VAL A 206 -5.70 16.93 5.50
N ALA A 207 -5.28 15.84 6.14
CA ALA A 207 -4.36 15.86 7.28
C ALA A 207 -2.99 15.35 6.81
N LEU A 208 -1.97 16.20 6.86
CA LEU A 208 -0.60 15.89 6.50
C LEU A 208 0.26 15.64 7.74
N LEU A 209 0.93 14.50 7.78
CA LEU A 209 2.01 14.20 8.72
C LEU A 209 3.35 14.18 7.97
N ARG A 210 4.38 14.76 8.57
CA ARG A 210 5.72 14.83 7.99
C ARG A 210 6.70 14.06 8.86
N ILE A 211 7.31 13.02 8.30
CA ILE A 211 8.28 12.19 8.99
C ILE A 211 9.61 12.18 8.24
N HIS A 212 10.67 11.81 8.95
CA HIS A 212 11.97 11.55 8.36
C HIS A 212 12.46 10.19 8.87
N SER A 213 12.48 9.20 7.98
CA SER A 213 12.82 7.82 8.30
C SER A 213 13.36 7.08 7.09
N GLY A 214 14.43 6.30 7.27
CA GLY A 214 14.93 5.38 6.24
C GLY A 214 13.97 4.24 5.90
N TYR A 215 12.92 4.02 6.69
CA TYR A 215 11.96 2.92 6.56
C TYR A 215 10.70 3.32 5.78
N GLN A 216 10.04 2.35 5.14
CA GLN A 216 8.78 2.56 4.43
C GLN A 216 7.57 2.55 5.39
N VAL A 217 7.63 3.34 6.46
CA VAL A 217 6.61 3.35 7.52
C VAL A 217 5.43 4.30 7.24
N HIS A 218 5.61 5.27 6.33
CA HIS A 218 4.58 6.25 6.00
C HIS A 218 3.22 5.65 5.58
N PRO A 219 3.13 4.54 4.81
CA PRO A 219 1.82 3.95 4.47
C PRO A 219 1.13 3.33 5.69
N VAL A 220 1.90 2.74 6.62
CA VAL A 220 1.38 2.13 7.85
C VAL A 220 0.85 3.21 8.78
N ILE A 221 1.60 4.30 8.93
CA ILE A 221 1.19 5.47 9.74
C ILE A 221 -0.06 6.11 9.14
N ALA A 222 -0.14 6.25 7.81
CA ALA A 222 -1.32 6.79 7.14
C ALA A 222 -2.57 5.95 7.44
N ILE A 223 -2.45 4.61 7.41
CA ILE A 223 -3.57 3.70 7.75
C ILE A 223 -4.02 3.91 9.21
N ARG A 224 -3.08 3.99 10.16
CA ARG A 224 -3.38 4.17 11.59
C ARG A 224 -4.10 5.50 11.83
N TRP A 225 -3.56 6.60 11.32
CA TRP A 225 -4.15 7.92 11.48
C TRP A 225 -5.49 8.06 10.74
N ALA A 226 -5.65 7.46 9.56
CA ALA A 226 -6.94 7.42 8.86
C ALA A 226 -8.01 6.63 9.62
N GLY A 227 -7.60 5.65 10.43
CA GLY A 227 -8.47 4.93 11.35
C GLY A 227 -8.86 5.75 12.59
N HIS A 228 -7.99 6.65 13.05
CA HIS A 228 -8.14 7.39 14.31
C HIS A 228 -8.75 8.79 14.14
N LEU A 229 -8.31 9.58 13.15
CA LEU A 229 -8.72 10.98 13.01
C LEU A 229 -10.19 11.13 12.70
N ARG A 230 -10.81 12.10 13.36
CA ARG A 230 -12.17 12.54 13.12
C ARG A 230 -12.16 14.06 13.02
N ALA A 231 -12.41 14.57 11.82
CA ALA A 231 -12.70 15.98 11.62
C ALA A 231 -13.77 16.11 10.53
N ARG A 232 -14.59 17.15 10.62
CA ARG A 232 -15.83 17.28 9.84
C ARG A 232 -15.62 17.15 8.33
N ASN A 233 -14.58 17.81 7.80
CA ASN A 233 -14.31 17.86 6.37
C ASN A 233 -13.21 16.89 5.93
N LEU A 234 -12.61 16.14 6.86
CA LEU A 234 -11.43 15.34 6.57
C LEU A 234 -11.80 14.14 5.69
N GLN A 235 -11.15 14.06 4.53
CA GLN A 235 -11.36 12.99 3.57
C GLN A 235 -10.16 12.04 3.52
N LEU A 236 -8.94 12.57 3.64
CA LEU A 236 -7.73 11.77 3.54
C LEU A 236 -6.67 12.17 4.56
N VAL A 237 -5.89 11.17 4.96
CA VAL A 237 -4.63 11.35 5.69
C VAL A 237 -3.48 11.10 4.74
N MET A 238 -2.56 12.05 4.68
CA MET A 238 -1.31 11.99 3.94
C MET A 238 -0.15 11.89 4.91
N VAL A 239 0.78 10.96 4.68
CA VAL A 239 2.05 10.89 5.42
C VAL A 239 3.19 10.98 4.42
N ALA A 240 4.01 12.01 4.59
CA ALA A 240 5.18 12.29 3.76
C ALA A 240 6.46 11.90 4.50
N ASN A 241 7.30 11.08 3.86
CA ASN A 241 8.59 10.65 4.36
C ASN A 241 9.72 11.15 3.44
N SER A 242 10.53 12.07 3.95
CA SER A 242 11.68 12.63 3.24
C SER A 242 12.97 11.82 3.41
N GLY A 243 12.97 10.79 4.27
CA GLY A 243 14.17 9.99 4.57
C GLY A 243 14.22 8.63 3.86
N TYR A 244 13.14 8.20 3.20
CA TYR A 244 13.06 6.84 2.66
C TYR A 244 13.82 6.65 1.34
N HIS A 245 13.78 7.67 0.47
CA HIS A 245 14.38 7.60 -0.85
C HIS A 245 15.92 7.65 -0.76
N PRO A 246 16.67 6.76 -1.43
CA PRO A 246 18.13 6.72 -1.34
C PRO A 246 18.85 8.01 -1.73
N SER A 247 18.30 8.77 -2.69
CA SER A 247 18.94 10.01 -3.16
C SER A 247 18.83 11.20 -2.19
N GLY A 248 17.99 11.12 -1.15
CA GLY A 248 17.79 12.20 -0.17
C GLY A 248 17.12 13.48 -0.71
N VAL A 249 16.78 13.54 -2.00
CA VAL A 249 16.15 14.71 -2.65
C VAL A 249 14.70 14.46 -3.10
N HIS A 250 14.14 13.29 -2.76
CA HIS A 250 12.76 12.92 -3.05
C HIS A 250 11.97 12.69 -1.76
N THR A 251 10.68 12.99 -1.83
CA THR A 251 9.71 12.71 -0.79
C THR A 251 8.79 11.60 -1.26
N ASN A 252 8.73 10.51 -0.49
CA ASN A 252 7.72 9.47 -0.68
C ASN A 252 6.53 9.80 0.20
N PHE A 253 5.33 9.85 -0.36
CA PHE A 253 4.12 10.09 0.41
C PHE A 253 3.05 9.04 0.14
N SER A 254 2.24 8.75 1.16
CA SER A 254 1.11 7.83 1.05
C SER A 254 -0.14 8.49 1.62
N CYS A 255 -1.24 8.33 0.88
CA CYS A 255 -2.55 8.81 1.22
C CYS A 255 -3.48 7.64 1.53
N ARG A 256 -4.34 7.83 2.53
CA ARG A 256 -5.37 6.86 2.94
C ARG A 256 -6.68 7.57 3.22
N ILE A 257 -7.76 7.02 2.69
CA ILE A 257 -9.11 7.49 2.99
C ILE A 257 -9.43 7.23 4.47
N VAL A 258 -10.06 8.22 5.11
CA VAL A 258 -10.47 8.07 6.52
C VAL A 258 -11.53 7.00 6.68
N ALA A 259 -11.47 6.26 7.78
CA ALA A 259 -12.29 5.07 7.99
C ALA A 259 -13.81 5.32 7.92
N GLY A 260 -14.26 6.53 8.30
CA GLY A 260 -15.67 6.91 8.25
C GLY A 260 -16.28 6.92 6.84
N LEU A 261 -15.46 7.12 5.80
CA LEU A 261 -15.93 7.26 4.42
C LEU A 261 -15.88 5.95 3.62
N ARG A 262 -15.20 4.91 4.13
CA ARG A 262 -15.05 3.62 3.44
C ARG A 262 -16.36 2.84 3.24
N LYS A 263 -17.39 3.17 4.03
CA LYS A 263 -18.71 2.52 3.93
C LYS A 263 -19.63 3.17 2.89
N MET A 264 -19.24 4.31 2.33
CA MET A 264 -20.00 4.98 1.27
C MET A 264 -20.03 4.12 0.01
N SER A 265 -21.04 4.31 -0.84
CA SER A 265 -21.08 3.68 -2.15
C SER A 265 -19.88 4.11 -3.00
N ASP A 266 -19.49 3.31 -4.00
CA ASP A 266 -18.33 3.63 -4.85
C ASP A 266 -18.48 4.99 -5.55
N THR A 267 -19.72 5.37 -5.90
CA THR A 267 -20.05 6.65 -6.55
C THR A 267 -19.98 7.86 -5.62
N GLU A 268 -20.12 7.67 -4.31
CA GLU A 268 -20.08 8.76 -3.31
C GLU A 268 -18.74 8.81 -2.57
N ARG A 269 -18.01 7.70 -2.55
CA ARG A 269 -16.74 7.58 -1.86
C ARG A 269 -15.70 8.49 -2.55
N PRO A 270 -14.97 9.34 -1.80
CA PRO A 270 -13.97 10.21 -2.40
C PRO A 270 -12.88 9.45 -3.16
N ASN A 271 -12.63 9.86 -4.40
CA ASN A 271 -11.48 9.41 -5.17
C ASN A 271 -10.25 10.26 -4.81
N LEU A 272 -9.33 9.69 -4.05
CA LEU A 272 -8.12 10.38 -3.61
C LEU A 272 -7.21 10.79 -4.75
N ILE A 273 -7.20 10.04 -5.87
CA ILE A 273 -6.40 10.39 -7.05
C ILE A 273 -6.91 11.72 -7.63
N GLU A 274 -8.22 11.86 -7.78
CA GLU A 274 -8.86 13.09 -8.25
C GLU A 274 -8.60 14.26 -7.30
N ILE A 275 -8.71 14.05 -5.98
CA ILE A 275 -8.41 15.09 -4.98
C ILE A 275 -6.97 15.57 -5.08
N LEU A 276 -6.00 14.65 -5.21
CA LEU A 276 -4.59 15.03 -5.35
C LEU A 276 -4.36 15.81 -6.66
N ASN A 277 -4.99 15.40 -7.76
CA ASN A 277 -4.91 16.12 -9.03
C ASN A 277 -5.58 17.50 -8.96
N GLU A 278 -6.67 17.65 -8.19
CA GLU A 278 -7.33 18.94 -7.94
C GLU A 278 -6.41 19.92 -7.20
N TYR A 279 -5.62 19.45 -6.22
CA TYR A 279 -4.63 20.31 -5.59
C TYR A 279 -3.40 20.56 -6.47
N ALA A 280 -2.99 19.56 -7.26
CA ALA A 280 -1.87 19.68 -8.17
C ALA A 280 -2.13 20.76 -9.25
N SER A 281 -3.37 20.90 -9.73
CA SER A 281 -3.75 21.94 -10.68
C SER A 281 -3.69 23.37 -10.10
N LYS A 282 -3.61 23.50 -8.77
CA LYS A 282 -3.44 24.79 -8.06
C LYS A 282 -1.96 25.13 -7.82
N VAL A 283 -1.03 24.24 -8.17
CA VAL A 283 0.40 24.55 -8.10
C VAL A 283 0.73 25.61 -9.14
N THR A 284 1.41 26.68 -8.71
CA THR A 284 1.70 27.85 -9.57
C THR A 284 2.64 27.53 -10.74
N ASP A 285 3.48 26.51 -10.60
CA ASP A 285 4.34 26.05 -11.67
C ASP A 285 3.55 25.19 -12.66
N ALA A 286 3.31 25.74 -13.85
CA ALA A 286 2.57 25.07 -14.92
C ALA A 286 3.20 23.74 -15.38
N LYS A 287 4.51 23.53 -15.14
CA LYS A 287 5.22 22.29 -15.48
C LYS A 287 5.23 21.26 -14.34
N PHE A 288 4.57 21.55 -13.21
CA PHE A 288 4.53 20.64 -12.06
C PHE A 288 3.99 19.26 -12.47
N LEU A 289 2.81 19.20 -13.07
CA LEU A 289 2.15 17.94 -13.47
C LEU A 289 2.98 17.16 -14.49
N GLU A 290 3.64 17.85 -15.42
CA GLU A 290 4.55 17.23 -16.40
C GLU A 290 5.76 16.59 -15.71
N ARG A 291 6.40 17.30 -14.77
CA ARG A 291 7.58 16.79 -14.05
C ARG A 291 7.27 15.63 -13.13
N VAL A 292 6.20 15.72 -12.34
CA VAL A 292 5.85 14.65 -11.39
C VAL A 292 5.24 13.45 -12.10
N GLY A 293 4.55 13.69 -13.22
CA GLY A 293 4.09 12.70 -14.17
C GLY A 293 3.47 11.45 -13.53
N GLY A 294 3.94 10.29 -13.98
CA GLY A 294 3.42 8.99 -13.53
C GLY A 294 3.87 8.56 -12.13
N ASP A 295 4.67 9.35 -11.42
CA ASP A 295 5.11 9.04 -10.05
C ASP A 295 4.28 9.78 -8.98
N PHE A 296 3.26 10.53 -9.41
CA PHE A 296 2.31 11.24 -8.56
C PHE A 296 0.90 10.65 -8.63
N ALA A 297 0.23 10.58 -7.47
CA ALA A 297 -1.15 10.12 -7.31
C ALA A 297 -1.44 8.76 -7.96
N LYS A 298 -0.53 7.78 -7.80
CA LYS A 298 -0.71 6.41 -8.29
C LYS A 298 -1.11 5.42 -7.21
N GLY A 299 -1.96 4.48 -7.58
CA GLY A 299 -2.47 3.42 -6.70
C GLY A 299 -3.96 3.17 -6.92
N HIS A 300 -4.71 3.09 -5.84
CA HIS A 300 -6.16 2.93 -5.84
C HIS A 300 -6.88 4.22 -5.42
N LYS A 301 -8.16 4.33 -5.77
CA LYS A 301 -9.03 5.47 -5.41
C LYS A 301 -9.03 5.79 -3.91
N GLU A 302 -8.86 4.80 -3.04
CA GLU A 302 -8.83 4.96 -1.56
C GLU A 302 -7.45 5.01 -0.93
N ALA A 303 -6.43 4.67 -1.71
CA ALA A 303 -5.10 4.34 -1.25
C ALA A 303 -4.10 4.67 -2.37
N THR A 304 -3.63 5.90 -2.39
CA THR A 304 -2.73 6.44 -3.42
C THR A 304 -1.48 7.04 -2.77
N GLY A 305 -0.56 7.59 -3.56
CA GLY A 305 0.67 8.20 -3.08
C GLY A 305 1.55 8.66 -4.23
N GLY A 306 2.82 8.90 -3.93
CA GLY A 306 3.80 9.24 -4.94
C GLY A 306 5.23 9.33 -4.43
N ILE A 307 6.15 9.42 -5.39
CA ILE A 307 7.57 9.63 -5.19
C ILE A 307 7.96 10.81 -6.08
N ILE A 308 8.14 11.98 -5.49
CA ILE A 308 8.42 13.21 -6.25
C ILE A 308 9.58 13.96 -5.62
N LEU A 309 10.20 14.88 -6.37
CA LEU A 309 11.23 15.76 -5.81
C LEU A 309 10.70 16.48 -4.56
N THR A 310 11.54 16.60 -3.54
CA THR A 310 11.14 17.26 -2.29
C THR A 310 10.72 18.71 -2.54
N SER A 311 11.37 19.42 -3.47
CA SER A 311 10.96 20.77 -3.89
C SER A 311 9.55 20.81 -4.49
N ASP A 312 9.21 19.83 -5.32
CA ASP A 312 7.88 19.72 -5.92
C ASP A 312 6.83 19.35 -4.86
N PHE A 313 7.18 18.48 -3.91
CA PHE A 313 6.31 18.19 -2.77
C PHE A 313 6.01 19.44 -1.93
N GLU A 314 6.98 20.31 -1.68
CA GLU A 314 6.74 21.56 -0.95
C GLU A 314 5.86 22.54 -1.73
N ASN A 315 5.97 22.60 -3.06
CA ASN A 315 5.05 23.39 -3.90
C ASN A 315 3.63 22.85 -3.82
N PHE A 316 3.47 21.52 -3.82
CA PHE A 316 2.18 20.86 -3.66
C PHE A 316 1.55 21.13 -2.29
N VAL A 317 2.34 21.11 -1.21
CA VAL A 317 1.87 21.47 0.14
C VAL A 317 1.39 22.92 0.22
N LYS A 318 2.10 23.85 -0.45
CA LYS A 318 1.66 25.25 -0.53
C LYS A 318 0.32 25.38 -1.27
N ALA A 319 0.13 24.64 -2.36
CA ALA A 319 -1.13 24.63 -3.11
C ALA A 319 -2.31 24.06 -2.30
N MET A 320 -2.04 23.13 -1.37
CA MET A 320 -3.01 22.64 -0.38
C MET A 320 -3.25 23.61 0.79
N GLU A 321 -2.44 24.66 0.92
CA GLU A 321 -2.47 25.62 2.01
C GLU A 321 -2.39 24.93 3.40
N ILE A 322 -1.54 23.90 3.52
CA ILE A 322 -1.39 23.16 4.77
C ILE A 322 -0.93 24.10 5.90
N GLY A 323 -1.64 24.08 7.02
CA GLY A 323 -1.35 24.88 8.20
C GLY A 323 -1.88 26.32 8.15
N ILE A 324 -2.48 26.74 7.04
CA ILE A 324 -3.15 28.03 6.92
C ILE A 324 -4.54 27.92 7.53
N LYS A 325 -4.88 28.83 8.47
CA LYS A 325 -6.20 28.87 9.08
C LYS A 325 -7.24 29.35 8.05
N PRO A 326 -8.45 28.77 8.03
CA PRO A 326 -9.53 29.32 7.22
C PRO A 326 -9.84 30.75 7.67
N ASP A 327 -10.28 31.60 6.74
CA ASP A 327 -10.70 32.96 7.10
C ASP A 327 -11.86 32.85 8.08
N THR A 328 -11.78 33.61 9.17
CA THR A 328 -12.93 33.86 10.04
C THR A 328 -13.96 34.66 9.26
N THR A 329 -14.75 34.00 8.43
CA THR A 329 -16.08 34.52 8.10
C THR A 329 -16.86 34.58 9.40
N GLU A 330 -17.46 35.74 9.68
CA GLU A 330 -18.22 36.06 10.88
C GLU A 330 -19.21 34.95 11.21
N SER A 331 -18.78 34.02 12.06
CA SER A 331 -19.65 33.03 12.65
C SER A 331 -20.14 33.64 13.95
N ASN A 332 -21.43 33.95 13.94
CA ASN A 332 -22.24 34.30 15.11
C ASN A 332 -21.69 33.61 16.36
N SER A 333 -21.38 34.43 17.35
CA SER A 333 -20.96 34.03 18.69
C SER A 333 -22.01 33.14 19.34
N MET A 334 -21.94 31.83 19.12
CA MET A 334 -22.51 30.85 20.01
C MET A 334 -21.39 30.29 20.88
N LEU A 335 -21.32 30.89 22.08
CA LEU A 335 -20.72 30.40 23.32
C LEU A 335 -20.04 29.02 23.20
N SER A 336 -18.71 29.04 23.28
CA SER A 336 -17.89 27.85 23.44
C SER A 336 -18.32 27.09 24.70
N LYS A 337 -19.14 26.05 24.55
CA LYS A 337 -19.22 24.98 25.56
C LYS A 337 -17.88 24.25 25.49
N LYS A 338 -17.05 24.44 26.51
CA LYS A 338 -15.93 23.55 26.83
C LYS A 338 -16.43 22.11 26.76
N VAL A 339 -15.98 21.37 25.75
CA VAL A 339 -16.05 19.91 25.80
C VAL A 339 -15.08 19.51 26.90
N LEU A 340 -15.64 19.24 28.08
CA LEU A 340 -14.95 18.59 29.17
C LEU A 340 -14.43 17.25 28.63
N ILE A 341 -13.11 17.09 28.66
CA ILE A 341 -12.46 15.79 28.58
C ILE A 341 -13.12 14.93 29.67
N ASP A 342 -13.72 13.81 29.28
CA ASP A 342 -14.30 12.85 30.21
C ASP A 342 -13.21 12.41 31.20
N PRO A 343 -13.32 12.73 32.52
CA PRO A 343 -12.34 12.34 33.52
C PRO A 343 -12.28 10.80 33.73
N GLY A 344 -13.19 10.05 33.10
CA GLY A 344 -13.30 8.59 33.17
C GLY A 344 -12.51 7.81 32.11
N GLN A 345 -11.82 8.46 31.15
CA GLN A 345 -11.04 7.75 30.13
C GLN A 345 -9.77 7.12 30.74
N LYS A 346 -9.89 5.88 31.24
CA LYS A 346 -8.79 5.09 31.83
C LYS A 346 -7.92 4.38 30.80
N THR A 347 -8.30 4.34 29.53
CA THR A 347 -7.51 3.74 28.46
C THR A 347 -6.55 4.75 27.85
N LYS A 348 -5.29 4.70 28.32
CA LYS A 348 -4.16 5.33 27.63
C LYS A 348 -3.98 4.66 26.27
N ILE A 349 -3.50 5.38 25.27
CA ILE A 349 -3.17 4.82 23.94
C ILE A 349 -2.24 3.60 24.05
N THR A 350 -1.40 3.56 25.11
CA THR A 350 -0.52 2.45 25.50
C THR A 350 -1.25 1.13 25.78
N SER A 351 -2.52 1.17 26.19
CA SER A 351 -3.32 -0.02 26.53
C SER A 351 -3.62 -0.92 25.31
N PHE A 352 -3.48 -0.37 24.10
CA PHE A 352 -3.65 -1.10 22.84
C PHE A 352 -2.34 -1.69 22.31
N PHE A 353 -1.21 -1.47 23.00
CA PHE A 353 0.12 -1.90 22.58
C PHE A 353 0.75 -2.96 23.51
N SER A 354 0.00 -3.50 24.48
CA SER A 354 0.47 -4.68 25.21
C SER A 354 0.55 -5.88 24.26
N PRO A 355 1.65 -6.66 24.26
CA PRO A 355 1.66 -7.97 23.64
C PRO A 355 0.50 -8.78 24.22
N ILE A 356 -0.20 -9.56 23.39
CA ILE A 356 -1.11 -10.59 23.89
C ILE A 356 -0.23 -11.59 24.63
N GLN A 357 -0.15 -11.44 25.94
CA GLN A 357 0.48 -12.42 26.80
C GLN A 357 -0.54 -13.54 26.95
N ASP A 358 -0.21 -14.71 26.39
CA ASP A 358 -1.03 -15.90 26.48
C ASP A 358 -1.34 -16.19 27.95
N VAL A 359 -2.63 -16.40 28.24
CA VAL A 359 -3.08 -17.01 29.50
C VAL A 359 -2.71 -18.48 29.42
N ILE A 360 -1.58 -18.83 30.02
CA ILE A 360 -1.24 -20.19 30.44
C ILE A 360 -1.24 -20.16 31.98
N GLU A 361 -1.83 -21.21 32.57
CA GLU A 361 -2.13 -21.46 34.00
C GLU A 361 -3.47 -20.83 34.45
N GLU A 362 -4.46 -21.54 34.98
CA GLU A 362 -4.46 -22.74 35.85
C GLU A 362 -5.72 -23.60 35.60
N THR A 363 -5.54 -24.92 35.44
CA THR A 363 -6.49 -25.92 35.98
C THR A 363 -5.72 -27.21 36.29
N CYS A 364 -5.02 -27.19 37.42
CA CYS A 364 -4.70 -28.40 38.19
C CYS A 364 -5.17 -28.20 39.63
N SER A 365 -5.86 -29.23 40.15
CA SER A 365 -6.55 -29.32 41.45
C SER A 365 -7.86 -28.51 41.50
N ALA A 366 -9.02 -29.04 41.89
CA ALA A 366 -9.40 -30.26 42.60
C ALA A 366 -10.92 -30.48 42.27
N LEU A 367 -11.61 -31.61 42.42
CA LEU A 367 -11.65 -32.70 43.40
C LEU A 367 -12.43 -33.88 42.78
N ASP A 368 -12.12 -35.07 43.31
CA ASP A 368 -12.89 -36.34 43.38
C ASP A 368 -13.23 -37.14 42.11
#